data_AF-A0A3D9ZFJ0-F1
#
_entry.id   AF-A0A3D9ZFJ0-F1
#
_cell.length_a   1.000
_cell.length_b   1.000
_cell.length_c   1.000
_cell.angle_alpha   90.00
_cell.angle_beta   90.00
_cell.angle_gamma   90.00
#
_symmetry.space_group_name_H-M   'P 1'
#
loop_
_entity.id
_entity.type
_entity.pdbx_description
1 polymer ?
#
loop_
_entity_poly.entity_id
_entity_poly.type
_entity_poly.pdbx_seq_one_letter_code
_entity_poly.pdbx_strand_id
1 'polypeptide(L)'
;MSGIEGLLVAAFIFVVLAHKSSHLYRDPGNPALRAMCLTLVCLMTAIVIGFRPIYQAIDQAAGVPNLTRYLAHALALVAAAAIQTMFLFLADPATAPARTRRRWFLLAATLGIMGSAFLWGHFNIEDPEAFTARYAHRPEFLVYLAAFLAFCAVGTADVLRMSMRYAHLVPARHLRLGIRLLAVGVVGGVLFGLHKLVVVVVSVAGLDVPWSEPSASRALALFSIAVTTAGLAAPSLGPYVADAIGWTRHYRLYRDLEPLWKAIYRVSQSAVLSPPRRRPSVGDMRLQLDRRVIEIHDGLRELSPYVERDVAEEATKLALLRGAQVDHARAIGQAASLAAAIGRMTAVSADASTIVSRNGGDGGVLVVGSDAGAQSLALVSRVYAGEGMSAGPRLARYRAGRRREVSRAPMDDVPLAGVFYLLAHDAETGRARLRPRATAVTLAAGLLMEVLFLNLARIEGKELIAADGPAPRDPLIREVAQAIAQETHTVRTWLEYLSETALEDVIQRLHGDGIIAPMVARSVFRTMTVWRPTEPGIVASSWGRLSLLLRTGAQLAPLEAALAGLIHVAELDSVLLAGAERPVREHLAGVLQRTASPLQLLLAETQTILGADVLARRI
;
A
#
# COMPACT_ATOMS: atom_id res chain seq x y z
N MET A 1 35.16 8.19 -28.30
CA MET A 1 33.90 7.54 -28.80
C MET A 1 33.01 7.23 -27.59
N SER A 2 31.74 7.66 -27.52
CA SER A 2 30.85 7.08 -26.49
C SER A 2 30.57 5.64 -26.92
N GLY A 3 30.99 4.66 -26.12
CA GLY A 3 30.81 3.25 -26.46
C GLY A 3 29.33 2.87 -26.55
N ILE A 4 29.08 1.62 -26.97
CA ILE A 4 27.75 0.98 -26.97
C ILE A 4 27.02 1.17 -25.62
N GLU A 5 27.78 1.19 -24.52
CA GLU A 5 27.36 1.54 -23.16
C GLU A 5 26.53 2.83 -23.07
N GLY A 6 26.93 3.93 -23.72
CA GLY A 6 26.20 5.20 -23.66
C GLY A 6 24.85 5.13 -24.38
N LEU A 7 24.80 4.40 -25.50
CA LEU A 7 23.56 4.17 -26.26
C LEU A 7 22.57 3.29 -25.48
N LEU A 8 23.07 2.26 -24.78
CA LEU A 8 22.24 1.42 -23.92
C LEU A 8 21.61 2.24 -22.78
N VAL A 9 22.38 3.11 -22.13
CA VAL A 9 21.85 3.99 -21.07
C VAL A 9 20.87 5.01 -21.65
N ALA A 10 21.15 5.61 -22.81
CA ALA A 10 20.22 6.53 -23.47
C ALA A 10 18.90 5.84 -23.86
N ALA A 11 18.95 4.63 -24.41
CA ALA A 11 17.77 3.83 -24.73
C ALA A 11 16.96 3.50 -23.46
N PHE A 12 17.64 3.16 -22.36
CA PHE A 12 16.98 2.93 -21.08
C PHE A 12 16.26 4.19 -20.57
N ILE A 13 16.91 5.35 -20.61
CA ILE A 13 16.28 6.64 -20.25
C ILE A 13 15.07 6.92 -21.13
N PHE A 14 15.19 6.69 -22.45
CA PHE A 14 14.10 6.92 -23.40
C PHE A 14 12.86 6.10 -23.05
N VAL A 15 13.01 4.81 -22.73
CA VAL A 15 11.89 3.95 -22.33
C VAL A 15 11.22 4.47 -21.05
N VAL A 16 12.02 4.84 -20.04
CA VAL A 16 11.50 5.38 -18.77
C VAL A 16 10.81 6.74 -18.99
N LEU A 17 11.39 7.60 -19.81
CA LEU A 17 10.84 8.91 -20.17
C LEU A 17 9.51 8.74 -20.93
N ALA A 18 9.43 7.87 -21.94
CA ALA A 18 8.20 7.61 -22.68
C ALA A 18 7.06 7.16 -21.75
N HIS A 19 7.38 6.25 -20.82
CA HIS A 19 6.42 5.81 -19.80
C HIS A 19 5.96 6.97 -18.91
N LYS A 20 6.90 7.79 -18.40
CA LYS A 20 6.57 8.92 -17.49
C LYS A 20 5.86 10.06 -18.20
N SER A 21 6.17 10.32 -19.46
CA SER A 21 5.48 11.28 -20.31
C SER A 21 4.02 10.89 -20.54
N SER A 22 3.73 9.59 -20.67
CA SER A 22 2.33 9.10 -20.73
C SER A 22 1.55 9.39 -19.44
N HIS A 23 2.19 9.26 -18.27
CA HIS A 23 1.59 9.67 -17.00
C HIS A 23 1.44 11.19 -16.91
N LEU A 24 2.43 11.96 -17.38
CA LEU A 24 2.38 13.42 -17.36
C LEU A 24 1.30 13.98 -18.27
N TYR A 25 1.04 13.32 -19.39
CA TYR A 25 -0.07 13.66 -20.29
C TYR A 25 -1.44 13.48 -19.61
N ARG A 26 -1.57 12.51 -18.71
CA ARG A 26 -2.81 12.26 -17.94
C ARG A 26 -2.95 13.18 -16.72
N ASP A 27 -1.84 13.59 -16.12
CA ASP A 27 -1.80 14.47 -14.95
C ASP A 27 -0.78 15.62 -15.14
N PRO A 28 -1.09 16.60 -16.01
CA PRO A 28 -0.16 17.68 -16.34
C PRO A 28 0.07 18.67 -15.18
N GLY A 29 -0.82 18.66 -14.19
CA GLY A 29 -0.74 19.51 -13.00
C GLY A 29 0.33 19.09 -12.00
N ASN A 30 0.93 17.90 -12.17
CA ASN A 30 1.84 17.32 -11.20
C ASN A 30 3.28 17.87 -11.29
N PRO A 31 3.71 18.75 -10.36
CA PRO A 31 5.00 19.42 -10.46
C PRO A 31 6.18 18.46 -10.27
N ALA A 32 6.02 17.42 -9.46
CA ALA A 32 7.06 16.42 -9.24
C ALA A 32 7.30 15.57 -10.49
N LEU A 33 6.23 15.18 -11.19
CA LEU A 33 6.33 14.42 -12.44
C LEU A 33 6.97 15.25 -13.56
N ARG A 34 6.66 16.55 -13.65
CA ARG A 34 7.33 17.47 -14.58
C ARG A 34 8.83 17.56 -14.31
N ALA A 35 9.20 17.71 -13.04
CA ALA A 35 10.61 17.79 -12.63
C ALA A 35 11.36 16.47 -12.89
N MET A 36 10.69 15.34 -12.71
CA MET A 36 11.21 14.01 -13.05
C MET A 36 11.45 13.86 -14.56
N CYS A 37 10.48 14.21 -15.41
CA CYS A 37 10.65 14.17 -16.86
C CYS A 37 11.77 15.12 -17.33
N LEU A 38 11.85 16.32 -16.77
CA LEU A 38 12.93 17.26 -17.06
C LEU A 38 14.31 16.67 -16.71
N THR A 39 14.42 15.99 -15.56
CA THR A 39 15.66 15.29 -15.16
C THR A 39 16.06 14.28 -16.24
N LEU A 40 15.13 13.42 -16.66
CA LEU A 40 15.40 12.37 -17.67
C LEU A 40 15.77 12.98 -19.03
N VAL A 41 15.07 14.03 -19.49
CA VAL A 41 15.39 14.73 -20.74
C VAL A 41 16.81 15.31 -20.67
N CYS A 42 17.16 16.02 -19.59
CA CYS A 42 18.48 16.61 -19.44
C CYS A 42 19.60 15.56 -19.42
N LEU A 43 19.42 14.45 -18.70
CA LEU A 43 20.41 13.37 -18.66
C LEU A 43 20.56 12.66 -20.01
N MET A 44 19.44 12.41 -20.72
CA MET A 44 19.47 11.82 -22.07
C MET A 44 20.21 12.75 -23.05
N THR A 45 19.85 14.04 -23.08
CA THR A 45 20.47 15.02 -23.97
C THR A 45 21.96 15.14 -23.67
N ALA A 46 22.38 15.16 -22.39
CA ALA A 46 23.79 15.23 -22.01
C ALA A 46 24.60 14.03 -22.54
N ILE A 47 24.02 12.82 -22.53
CA ILE A 47 24.66 11.64 -23.12
C ILE A 47 24.74 11.76 -24.65
N VAL A 48 23.65 12.15 -25.31
CA VAL A 48 23.58 12.24 -26.77
C VAL A 48 24.57 13.25 -27.31
N ILE A 49 24.62 14.47 -26.75
CA ILE A 49 25.58 15.49 -27.18
C ILE A 49 27.04 15.13 -26.82
N GLY A 50 27.23 14.22 -25.87
CA GLY A 50 28.54 13.68 -25.52
C GLY A 50 29.11 12.72 -26.58
N PHE A 51 28.30 12.28 -27.56
CA PHE A 51 28.79 11.43 -28.64
C PHE A 51 29.67 12.24 -29.58
N ARG A 52 30.90 11.77 -29.85
CA ARG A 52 31.94 12.53 -30.56
C ARG A 52 31.47 13.20 -31.86
N PRO A 53 30.75 12.53 -32.78
CA PRO A 53 30.23 13.17 -33.99
C PRO A 53 29.24 14.31 -33.71
N ILE A 54 28.37 14.15 -32.71
CA ILE A 54 27.39 15.17 -32.31
C ILE A 54 28.08 16.33 -31.60
N TYR A 55 29.02 16.02 -30.71
CA TYR A 55 29.84 17.00 -30.02
C TYR A 55 30.57 17.92 -31.01
N GLN A 56 31.28 17.32 -31.97
CA GLN A 56 32.01 18.04 -33.00
C GLN A 56 31.08 18.85 -33.90
N ALA A 57 29.94 18.28 -34.30
CA ALA A 57 28.97 18.98 -35.13
C ALA A 57 28.40 20.24 -34.43
N ILE A 58 28.10 20.16 -33.13
CA ILE A 58 27.59 21.31 -32.36
C ILE A 58 28.67 22.38 -32.21
N ASP A 59 29.91 22.00 -31.84
CA ASP A 59 31.02 22.94 -31.68
C ASP A 59 31.36 23.65 -32.99
N GLN A 60 31.38 22.91 -34.11
CA GLN A 60 31.61 23.47 -35.45
C GLN A 60 30.47 24.39 -35.91
N ALA A 61 29.22 24.00 -35.71
CA ALA A 61 28.07 24.80 -36.09
C ALA A 61 27.97 26.10 -35.29
N ALA A 62 28.38 26.08 -34.01
CA ALA A 62 28.42 27.26 -33.16
C ALA A 62 29.68 28.12 -33.36
N GLY A 63 30.75 27.55 -33.94
CA GLY A 63 32.05 28.22 -34.08
C GLY A 63 32.80 28.41 -32.75
N VAL A 64 32.39 27.71 -31.68
CA VAL A 64 32.95 27.85 -30.33
C VAL A 64 33.49 26.50 -29.86
N PRO A 65 34.82 26.31 -29.79
CA PRO A 65 35.42 25.06 -29.30
C PRO A 65 34.98 24.74 -27.87
N ASN A 66 34.68 23.47 -27.61
CA ASN A 66 34.25 22.94 -26.33
C ASN A 66 32.91 23.47 -25.77
N LEU A 67 32.11 24.17 -26.60
CA LEU A 67 30.78 24.64 -26.20
C LEU A 67 29.89 23.47 -25.75
N THR A 68 29.97 22.34 -26.44
CA THR A 68 29.17 21.16 -26.11
C THR A 68 29.53 20.61 -24.73
N ARG A 69 30.76 20.78 -24.25
CA ARG A 69 31.12 20.42 -22.87
C ARG A 69 30.42 21.31 -21.86
N TYR A 70 30.41 22.62 -22.11
CA TYR A 70 29.67 23.56 -21.29
C TYR A 70 28.18 23.18 -21.23
N LEU A 71 27.56 22.89 -22.38
CA LEU A 71 26.16 22.46 -22.47
C LEU A 71 25.90 21.16 -21.71
N ALA A 72 26.80 20.16 -21.81
CA ALA A 72 26.66 18.90 -21.08
C ALA A 72 26.69 19.09 -19.56
N HIS A 73 27.60 19.92 -19.04
CA HIS A 73 27.62 20.24 -17.61
C HIS A 73 26.39 21.07 -17.19
N ALA A 74 25.94 22.02 -18.01
CA ALA A 74 24.74 22.79 -17.74
C ALA A 74 23.49 21.90 -17.63
N LEU A 75 23.33 20.94 -18.55
CA LEU A 75 22.26 19.94 -18.50
C LEU A 75 22.33 19.07 -17.24
N ALA A 76 23.53 18.67 -16.81
CA ALA A 76 23.71 17.93 -15.56
C ALA A 76 23.27 18.75 -14.33
N LEU A 77 23.57 20.06 -14.29
CA LEU A 77 23.12 20.94 -13.21
C LEU A 77 21.60 21.17 -13.23
N VAL A 78 21.00 21.32 -14.42
CA VAL A 78 19.54 21.40 -14.57
C VAL A 78 18.88 20.11 -14.09
N ALA A 79 19.43 18.94 -14.44
CA ALA A 79 18.95 17.65 -13.95
C ALA A 79 19.03 17.55 -12.42
N ALA A 80 20.13 18.02 -11.82
CA ALA A 80 20.29 18.07 -10.36
C ALA A 80 19.27 19.00 -9.69
N ALA A 81 19.01 20.18 -10.26
CA ALA A 81 17.99 21.10 -9.75
C ALA A 81 16.56 20.55 -9.91
N ALA A 82 16.30 19.86 -11.02
CA ALA A 82 15.02 19.23 -11.30
C ALA A 82 14.75 18.06 -10.34
N ILE A 83 15.73 17.20 -10.07
CA ILE A 83 15.54 16.12 -9.09
C ILE A 83 15.36 16.65 -7.66
N GLN A 84 16.04 17.73 -7.27
CA GLN A 84 15.77 18.44 -6.00
C GLN A 84 14.33 18.99 -5.96
N THR A 85 13.87 19.58 -7.05
CA THR A 85 12.49 20.10 -7.18
C THR A 85 11.47 18.98 -6.99
N MET A 86 11.69 17.82 -7.63
CA MET A 86 10.87 16.63 -7.44
C MET A 86 10.78 16.25 -5.95
N PHE A 87 11.91 16.13 -5.26
CA PHE A 87 11.92 15.79 -3.83
C PHE A 87 11.24 16.84 -2.95
N LEU A 88 11.40 18.14 -3.25
CA LEU A 88 10.74 19.20 -2.50
C LEU A 88 9.21 19.08 -2.59
N PHE A 89 8.66 18.84 -3.79
CA PHE A 89 7.23 18.64 -3.98
C PHE A 89 6.71 17.31 -3.42
N LEU A 90 7.56 16.29 -3.30
CA LEU A 90 7.20 15.03 -2.62
C LEU A 90 7.21 15.15 -1.09
N ALA A 91 8.13 15.93 -0.54
CA ALA A 91 8.39 16.00 0.90
C ALA A 91 7.53 17.04 1.62
N ASP A 92 7.39 18.23 1.04
CA ASP A 92 6.66 19.36 1.63
C ASP A 92 6.09 20.27 0.52
N PRO A 93 4.91 19.94 -0.03
CA PRO A 93 4.29 20.70 -1.11
C PRO A 93 4.03 22.17 -0.77
N ALA A 94 3.85 22.51 0.51
CA ALA A 94 3.51 23.86 0.95
C ALA A 94 4.71 24.82 0.81
N THR A 95 5.91 24.37 1.17
CA THR A 95 7.14 25.19 1.05
C THR A 95 7.90 24.97 -0.25
N ALA A 96 7.52 23.95 -1.03
CA ALA A 96 8.19 23.55 -2.26
C ALA A 96 8.36 24.69 -3.30
N PRO A 97 7.36 25.55 -3.61
CA PRO A 97 7.53 26.58 -4.64
C PRO A 97 8.61 27.62 -4.29
N ALA A 98 8.62 28.09 -3.04
CA ALA A 98 9.60 29.08 -2.58
C ALA A 98 11.02 28.51 -2.57
N ARG A 99 11.18 27.27 -2.07
CA ARG A 99 12.47 26.57 -2.05
C ARG A 99 12.95 26.26 -3.46
N THR A 100 12.05 25.83 -4.35
CA THR A 100 12.34 25.60 -5.77
C THR A 100 12.88 26.87 -6.42
N ARG A 101 12.21 28.01 -6.29
CA ARG A 101 12.69 29.29 -6.83
C ARG A 101 14.11 29.64 -6.35
N ARG A 102 14.42 29.42 -5.06
CA ARG A 102 15.78 29.62 -4.54
C ARG A 102 16.81 28.69 -5.18
N ARG A 103 16.47 27.40 -5.41
CA ARG A 103 17.37 26.44 -6.08
C ARG A 103 17.63 26.82 -7.54
N TRP A 104 16.58 27.24 -8.24
CA TRP A 104 16.70 27.68 -9.62
C TRP A 104 17.46 29.00 -9.77
N PHE A 105 17.35 29.91 -8.79
CA PHE A 105 18.20 31.10 -8.72
C PHE A 105 19.68 30.73 -8.50
N LEU A 106 19.97 29.82 -7.56
CA LEU A 106 21.34 29.32 -7.34
C LEU A 106 21.90 28.62 -8.58
N LEU A 107 21.07 27.87 -9.31
CA LEU A 107 21.44 27.26 -10.59
C LEU A 107 21.80 28.34 -11.61
N ALA A 108 20.95 29.35 -11.79
CA ALA A 108 21.20 30.45 -12.73
C ALA A 108 22.50 31.20 -12.40
N ALA A 109 22.75 31.49 -11.12
CA ALA A 109 24.00 32.10 -10.66
C ALA A 109 25.22 31.21 -10.97
N THR A 110 25.11 29.90 -10.72
CA THR A 110 26.18 28.93 -11.01
C THR A 110 26.48 28.85 -12.51
N LEU A 111 25.44 28.79 -13.35
CA LEU A 111 25.58 28.81 -14.81
C LEU A 111 26.21 30.13 -15.28
N GLY A 112 25.87 31.26 -14.67
CA GLY A 112 26.50 32.56 -14.96
C GLY A 112 27.99 32.57 -14.65
N ILE A 113 28.40 32.03 -13.49
CA ILE A 113 29.82 31.91 -13.10
C ILE A 113 30.57 30.96 -14.03
N MET A 114 29.97 29.81 -14.36
CA MET A 114 30.57 28.87 -15.31
C MET A 114 30.68 29.48 -16.71
N GLY A 115 29.65 30.20 -17.17
CA GLY A 115 29.64 30.84 -18.47
C GLY A 115 30.68 31.94 -18.58
N SER A 116 30.84 32.77 -17.56
CA SER A 116 31.85 33.83 -17.55
C SER A 116 33.27 33.25 -17.55
N ALA A 117 33.52 32.25 -16.71
CA ALA A 117 34.81 31.54 -16.67
C ALA A 117 35.12 30.84 -18.01
N PHE A 118 34.11 30.26 -18.67
CA PHE A 118 34.26 29.63 -19.97
C PHE A 118 34.62 30.64 -21.07
N LEU A 119 33.93 31.78 -21.12
CA LEU A 119 34.17 32.83 -22.11
C LEU A 119 35.55 33.48 -21.95
N TRP A 120 36.02 33.68 -20.71
CA TRP A 120 37.35 34.25 -20.44
C TRP A 120 38.49 33.23 -20.50
N GLY A 121 38.23 31.94 -20.34
CA GLY A 121 39.25 30.89 -20.29
C GLY A 121 39.96 30.57 -21.60
N HIS A 122 39.45 31.07 -22.75
CA HIS A 122 40.02 30.83 -24.09
C HIS A 122 40.36 29.35 -24.37
N PHE A 123 39.38 28.46 -24.18
CA PHE A 123 39.53 27.01 -24.35
C PHE A 123 39.51 26.58 -25.83
N ASN A 124 40.43 27.14 -26.63
CA ASN A 124 40.39 27.15 -28.09
C ASN A 124 40.76 25.82 -28.75
N ILE A 125 41.41 24.91 -28.03
CA ILE A 125 41.74 23.56 -28.52
C ILE A 125 40.60 22.63 -28.15
N GLU A 126 39.89 22.14 -29.16
CA GLU A 126 38.83 21.14 -28.99
C GLU A 126 39.45 19.81 -28.53
N ASP A 127 39.13 19.39 -27.32
CA ASP A 127 39.53 18.08 -26.80
C ASP A 127 38.39 17.47 -25.97
N PRO A 128 37.47 16.73 -26.61
CA PRO A 128 36.29 16.19 -25.94
C PRO A 128 36.61 15.20 -24.82
N GLU A 129 37.80 14.60 -24.84
CA GLU A 129 38.20 13.52 -23.92
C GLU A 129 39.12 14.04 -22.81
N ALA A 130 40.12 14.87 -23.11
CA ALA A 130 41.09 15.35 -22.12
C ALA A 130 40.90 16.82 -21.69
N PHE A 131 39.71 17.41 -21.90
CA PHE A 131 39.39 18.80 -21.52
C PHE A 131 39.87 19.18 -20.11
N THR A 132 39.60 18.32 -19.12
CA THR A 132 39.98 18.56 -17.70
C THR A 132 41.50 18.60 -17.52
N ALA A 133 42.22 17.59 -18.01
CA ALA A 133 43.66 17.50 -17.83
C ALA A 133 44.40 18.63 -18.59
N ARG A 134 43.92 18.99 -19.79
CA ARG A 134 44.53 20.04 -20.63
C ARG A 134 44.45 21.43 -20.01
N TYR A 135 43.32 21.78 -19.42
CA TYR A 135 43.08 23.13 -18.91
C TYR A 135 43.20 23.23 -17.38
N ALA A 136 43.61 22.17 -16.68
CA ALA A 136 43.71 22.11 -15.21
C ALA A 136 44.53 23.25 -14.58
N HIS A 137 45.57 23.73 -15.28
CA HIS A 137 46.45 24.82 -14.81
C HIS A 137 45.86 26.22 -14.98
N ARG A 138 44.75 26.37 -15.71
CA ARG A 138 44.14 27.67 -15.98
C ARG A 138 43.23 28.07 -14.81
N PRO A 139 43.39 29.27 -14.23
CA PRO A 139 42.56 29.70 -13.10
C PRO A 139 41.07 29.80 -13.48
N GLU A 140 40.76 30.14 -14.73
CA GLU A 140 39.40 30.19 -15.25
C GLU A 140 38.75 28.80 -15.24
N PHE A 141 39.51 27.76 -15.60
CA PHE A 141 39.03 26.38 -15.53
C PHE A 141 38.79 25.92 -14.08
N LEU A 142 39.63 26.35 -13.14
CA LEU A 142 39.44 26.04 -11.71
C LEU A 142 38.16 26.68 -11.16
N VAL A 143 37.88 27.95 -11.51
CA VAL A 143 36.62 28.63 -11.14
C VAL A 143 35.42 27.91 -11.76
N TYR A 144 35.51 27.58 -13.04
CA TYR A 144 34.49 26.82 -13.77
C TYR A 144 34.17 25.49 -13.07
N LEU A 145 35.19 24.69 -12.78
CA LEU A 145 35.02 23.37 -12.19
C LEU A 145 34.56 23.46 -10.73
N ALA A 146 35.06 24.43 -9.96
CA ALA A 146 34.65 24.64 -8.58
C ALA A 146 33.16 25.00 -8.48
N ALA A 147 32.66 25.89 -9.35
CA ALA A 147 31.25 26.25 -9.41
C ALA A 147 30.37 25.03 -9.75
N PHE A 148 30.77 24.25 -10.74
CA PHE A 148 30.09 23.00 -11.12
C PHE A 148 30.04 22.00 -9.95
N LEU A 149 31.19 21.70 -9.34
CA LEU A 149 31.30 20.72 -8.26
C LEU A 149 30.57 21.17 -7.00
N ALA A 150 30.62 22.46 -6.66
CA ALA A 150 29.91 23.01 -5.51
C ALA A 150 28.39 22.83 -5.63
N PHE A 151 27.82 23.11 -6.80
CA PHE A 151 26.38 22.89 -7.03
C PHE A 151 26.03 21.40 -6.98
N CYS A 152 26.83 20.54 -7.63
CA CYS A 152 26.66 19.09 -7.54
C CYS A 152 26.73 18.57 -6.10
N ALA A 153 27.65 19.08 -5.27
CA ALA A 153 27.78 18.71 -3.86
C ALA A 153 26.53 19.10 -3.05
N VAL A 154 25.98 20.30 -3.27
CA VAL A 154 24.73 20.73 -2.62
C VAL A 154 23.55 19.85 -3.09
N GLY A 155 23.46 19.59 -4.39
CA GLY A 155 22.44 18.73 -4.99
C GLY A 155 22.42 17.31 -4.41
N THR A 156 23.59 16.68 -4.42
CA THR A 156 23.79 15.32 -3.91
C THR A 156 23.54 15.22 -2.41
N ALA A 157 24.01 16.18 -1.61
CA ALA A 157 23.76 16.20 -0.17
C ALA A 157 22.26 16.30 0.15
N ASP A 158 21.50 17.12 -0.58
CA ASP A 158 20.06 17.24 -0.38
C ASP A 158 19.34 15.93 -0.75
N VAL A 159 19.64 15.34 -1.91
CA VAL A 159 19.02 14.07 -2.33
C VAL A 159 19.36 12.94 -1.37
N LEU A 160 20.60 12.86 -0.89
CA LEU A 160 21.02 11.83 0.07
C LEU A 160 20.31 12.01 1.42
N ARG A 161 20.25 13.24 1.95
CA ARG A 161 19.52 13.55 3.20
C ARG A 161 18.05 13.18 3.08
N MET A 162 17.39 13.55 1.97
CA MET A 162 15.98 13.23 1.74
C MET A 162 15.76 11.73 1.57
N SER A 163 16.64 11.06 0.82
CA SER A 163 16.56 9.61 0.61
C SER A 163 16.67 8.84 1.93
N MET A 164 17.63 9.21 2.80
CA MET A 164 17.80 8.59 4.11
C MET A 164 16.61 8.87 5.05
N ARG A 165 16.10 10.11 5.03
CA ARG A 165 14.98 10.53 5.88
C ARG A 165 13.65 9.90 5.50
N TYR A 166 13.38 9.65 4.21
CA TYR A 166 12.07 9.15 3.77
C TYR A 166 12.06 7.66 3.42
N ALA A 167 13.21 7.01 3.17
CA ALA A 167 13.26 5.59 2.80
C ALA A 167 12.62 4.65 3.83
N HIS A 168 12.73 4.97 5.12
CA HIS A 168 12.20 4.14 6.20
C HIS A 168 10.71 4.37 6.45
N LEU A 169 10.15 5.50 6.01
CA LEU A 169 8.74 5.85 6.18
C LEU A 169 7.83 5.19 5.12
N VAL A 170 8.42 4.61 4.08
CA VAL A 170 7.67 4.02 2.96
C VAL A 170 7.45 2.51 3.17
N PRO A 171 6.18 2.03 3.28
CA PRO A 171 5.88 0.61 3.45
C PRO A 171 6.05 -0.20 2.15
N ALA A 172 5.83 0.43 0.99
CA ALA A 172 5.91 -0.23 -0.32
C ALA A 172 7.36 -0.57 -0.72
N ARG A 173 7.65 -1.88 -0.88
CA ARG A 173 8.98 -2.41 -1.22
C ARG A 173 9.61 -1.78 -2.47
N HIS A 174 8.82 -1.53 -3.51
CA HIS A 174 9.29 -0.99 -4.79
C HIS A 174 9.64 0.50 -4.71
N LEU A 175 8.87 1.27 -3.94
CA LEU A 175 9.15 2.69 -3.71
C LEU A 175 10.40 2.86 -2.82
N ARG A 176 10.56 1.99 -1.81
CA ARG A 176 11.81 1.93 -1.01
C ARG A 176 13.02 1.57 -1.86
N LEU A 177 12.88 0.60 -2.77
CA LEU A 177 13.93 0.25 -3.73
C LEU A 177 14.30 1.45 -4.62
N GLY A 178 13.30 2.18 -5.12
CA GLY A 178 13.54 3.39 -5.92
C GLY A 178 14.34 4.46 -5.18
N ILE A 179 13.99 4.75 -3.92
CA ILE A 179 14.72 5.72 -3.08
C ILE A 179 16.17 5.25 -2.82
N ARG A 180 16.38 3.95 -2.58
CA ARG A 180 17.74 3.40 -2.37
C ARG A 180 18.59 3.48 -3.65
N LEU A 181 18.01 3.13 -4.79
CA LEU A 181 18.71 3.26 -6.08
C LEU A 181 19.07 4.72 -6.36
N LEU A 182 18.17 5.67 -6.11
CA LEU A 182 18.49 7.10 -6.20
C LEU A 182 19.68 7.50 -5.31
N ALA A 183 19.72 7.01 -4.06
CA ALA A 183 20.85 7.25 -3.16
C ALA A 183 22.17 6.66 -3.70
N VAL A 184 22.14 5.45 -4.25
CA VAL A 184 23.34 4.81 -4.86
C VAL A 184 23.79 5.58 -6.11
N GLY A 185 22.86 6.03 -6.95
CA GLY A 185 23.18 6.85 -8.12
C GLY A 185 23.89 8.14 -7.72
N VAL A 186 23.38 8.81 -6.67
CA VAL A 186 24.01 10.01 -6.09
C VAL A 186 25.43 9.75 -5.59
N VAL A 187 25.69 8.62 -4.93
CA VAL A 187 27.05 8.23 -4.52
C VAL A 187 27.97 8.10 -5.74
N GLY A 188 27.49 7.53 -6.84
CA GLY A 188 28.22 7.50 -8.12
C GLY A 188 28.59 8.90 -8.64
N GLY A 189 27.67 9.86 -8.54
CA GLY A 189 27.93 11.26 -8.88
C GLY A 189 28.98 11.94 -7.98
N VAL A 190 28.99 11.62 -6.69
CA VAL A 190 30.04 12.10 -5.76
C VAL A 190 31.40 11.53 -6.13
N LEU A 191 31.47 10.23 -6.43
CA LEU A 191 32.70 9.57 -6.87
C LEU A 191 33.23 10.18 -8.18
N PHE A 192 32.34 10.53 -9.11
CA PHE A 192 32.70 11.27 -10.32
C PHE A 192 33.32 12.65 -9.98
N GLY A 193 32.70 13.41 -9.09
CA GLY A 193 33.22 14.72 -8.66
C GLY A 193 34.59 14.61 -7.97
N LEU A 194 34.76 13.63 -7.08
CA LEU A 194 36.04 13.35 -6.42
C LEU A 194 37.12 12.94 -7.42
N HIS A 195 36.78 12.09 -8.38
CA HIS A 195 37.69 11.69 -9.45
C HIS A 195 38.17 12.91 -10.25
N LYS A 196 37.27 13.83 -10.61
CA LYS A 196 37.65 15.10 -11.28
C LYS A 196 38.56 15.97 -10.43
N LEU A 197 38.32 16.07 -9.13
CA LEU A 197 39.22 16.80 -8.21
C LEU A 197 40.61 16.17 -8.17
N VAL A 198 40.70 14.85 -8.07
CA VAL A 198 41.98 14.13 -8.07
C VAL A 198 42.74 14.39 -9.37
N VAL A 199 42.07 14.29 -10.52
CA VAL A 199 42.68 14.58 -11.83
C VAL A 199 43.23 16.01 -11.87
N VAL A 200 42.45 17.00 -11.43
CA VAL A 200 42.91 18.40 -11.43
C VAL A 200 44.11 18.59 -10.51
N VAL A 201 44.10 18.02 -9.29
CA VAL A 201 45.24 18.13 -8.36
C VAL A 201 46.50 17.49 -8.95
N VAL A 202 46.38 16.30 -9.53
CA VAL A 202 47.48 15.57 -10.17
C VAL A 202 48.00 16.34 -11.39
N SER A 203 47.11 16.81 -12.27
CA SER A 203 47.49 17.65 -13.42
C SER A 203 48.19 18.92 -12.98
N VAL A 204 47.66 19.66 -12.00
CA VAL A 204 48.27 20.90 -11.47
C VAL A 204 49.66 20.65 -10.89
N ALA A 205 49.88 19.49 -10.27
CA ALA A 205 51.19 19.06 -9.77
C ALA A 205 52.20 18.68 -10.88
N GLY A 206 51.78 18.70 -12.15
CA GLY A 206 52.62 18.32 -13.29
C GLY A 206 52.85 16.81 -13.41
N LEU A 207 52.02 16.00 -12.75
CA LEU A 207 52.09 14.54 -12.77
C LEU A 207 51.12 13.97 -13.81
N ASP A 208 51.51 12.86 -14.43
CA ASP A 208 50.62 12.11 -15.31
C ASP A 208 49.69 11.21 -14.49
N VAL A 209 48.42 11.17 -14.88
CA VAL A 209 47.42 10.30 -14.26
C VAL A 209 47.68 8.85 -14.72
N PRO A 210 47.91 7.88 -13.81
CA PRO A 210 48.32 6.53 -14.19
C PRO A 210 47.18 5.66 -14.77
N TRP A 211 45.97 6.21 -14.92
CA TRP A 211 44.81 5.55 -15.51
C TRP A 211 44.20 6.43 -16.61
N SER A 212 43.35 5.82 -17.46
CA SER A 212 42.57 6.57 -18.46
C SER A 212 41.49 7.42 -17.77
N GLU A 213 41.78 8.70 -17.58
CA GLU A 213 40.82 9.69 -17.05
C GLU A 213 39.49 9.71 -17.83
N PRO A 214 39.48 9.73 -19.18
CA PRO A 214 38.24 9.80 -19.94
C PRO A 214 37.37 8.54 -19.75
N SER A 215 37.99 7.36 -19.66
CA SER A 215 37.27 6.09 -19.45
C SER A 215 36.67 6.02 -18.04
N ALA A 216 37.44 6.40 -17.02
CA ALA A 216 36.98 6.39 -15.62
C ALA A 216 35.85 7.40 -15.39
N SER A 217 36.02 8.64 -15.89
CA SER A 217 34.99 9.69 -15.85
C SER A 217 33.68 9.22 -16.52
N ARG A 218 33.79 8.60 -17.69
CA ARG A 218 32.64 8.08 -18.44
C ARG A 218 31.93 6.95 -17.70
N ALA A 219 32.68 5.98 -17.17
CA ALA A 219 32.11 4.86 -16.44
C ALA A 219 31.33 5.32 -15.19
N LEU A 220 31.91 6.23 -14.40
CA LEU A 220 31.26 6.79 -13.21
C LEU A 220 30.00 7.59 -13.57
N ALA A 221 30.06 8.42 -14.61
CA ALA A 221 28.92 9.20 -15.09
C ALA A 221 27.78 8.30 -15.60
N LEU A 222 28.09 7.32 -16.45
CA LEU A 222 27.09 6.39 -16.99
C LEU A 222 26.48 5.51 -15.88
N PHE A 223 27.29 5.05 -14.93
CA PHE A 223 26.80 4.33 -13.74
C PHE A 223 25.84 5.18 -12.93
N SER A 224 26.24 6.41 -12.57
CA SER A 224 25.41 7.36 -11.83
C SER A 224 24.07 7.61 -12.53
N ILE A 225 24.10 7.85 -13.85
CA ILE A 225 22.91 8.12 -14.65
C ILE A 225 22.01 6.88 -14.77
N ALA A 226 22.57 5.70 -15.05
CA ALA A 226 21.82 4.46 -15.17
C ALA A 226 21.11 4.09 -13.86
N VAL A 227 21.83 4.18 -12.74
CA VAL A 227 21.27 3.86 -11.41
C VAL A 227 20.23 4.90 -10.99
N THR A 228 20.45 6.19 -11.27
CA THR A 228 19.45 7.25 -11.01
C THR A 228 18.18 7.01 -11.82
N THR A 229 18.32 6.69 -13.11
CA THR A 229 17.20 6.34 -14.00
C THR A 229 16.44 5.10 -13.50
N ALA A 230 17.15 4.08 -13.01
CA ALA A 230 16.54 2.91 -12.40
C ALA A 230 15.76 3.25 -11.12
N GLY A 231 16.31 4.13 -10.27
CA GLY A 231 15.62 4.62 -9.08
C GLY A 231 14.35 5.42 -9.39
N LEU A 232 14.38 6.21 -10.46
CA LEU A 232 13.22 6.93 -11.00
C LEU A 232 12.18 5.97 -11.61
N ALA A 233 12.60 4.88 -12.24
CA ALA A 233 11.71 3.91 -12.87
C ALA A 233 11.03 2.95 -11.88
N ALA A 234 11.71 2.62 -10.76
CA ALA A 234 11.28 1.59 -9.82
C ALA A 234 9.87 1.79 -9.22
N PRO A 235 9.41 3.00 -8.85
CA PRO A 235 8.06 3.19 -8.33
C PRO A 235 6.96 2.86 -9.34
N SER A 236 7.18 3.13 -10.62
CA SER A 236 6.20 2.89 -11.69
C SER A 236 6.26 1.48 -12.27
N LEU A 237 7.46 0.90 -12.37
CA LEU A 237 7.67 -0.43 -12.94
C LEU A 237 7.57 -1.53 -11.88
N GLY A 238 7.72 -1.19 -10.61
CA GLY A 238 7.72 -2.14 -9.49
C GLY A 238 6.48 -3.03 -9.40
N PRO A 239 5.25 -2.51 -9.57
CA PRO A 239 4.05 -3.33 -9.63
C PRO A 239 4.09 -4.34 -10.80
N TYR A 240 4.41 -3.88 -12.02
CA TYR A 240 4.50 -4.75 -13.20
C TYR A 240 5.57 -5.83 -13.07
N VAL A 241 6.73 -5.50 -12.51
CA VAL A 241 7.81 -6.45 -12.25
C VAL A 241 7.40 -7.45 -11.16
N ALA A 242 6.73 -6.99 -10.10
CA ALA A 242 6.21 -7.89 -9.07
C ALA A 242 5.13 -8.83 -9.62
N ASP A 243 4.24 -8.35 -10.50
CA ASP A 243 3.21 -9.14 -11.15
C ASP A 243 3.83 -10.15 -12.13
N ALA A 244 4.85 -9.77 -12.89
CA ALA A 244 5.60 -10.67 -13.77
C ALA A 244 6.34 -11.77 -13.00
N ILE A 245 7.02 -11.43 -11.90
CA ILE A 245 7.70 -12.42 -11.03
C ILE A 245 6.67 -13.35 -10.36
N GLY A 246 5.55 -12.80 -9.91
CA GLY A 246 4.47 -13.56 -9.26
C GLY A 246 3.60 -14.37 -10.22
N TRP A 247 3.72 -14.16 -11.53
CA TRP A 247 2.79 -14.70 -12.53
C TRP A 247 2.63 -16.21 -12.44
N THR A 248 3.74 -16.95 -12.33
CA THR A 248 3.70 -18.43 -12.24
C THR A 248 2.93 -18.91 -11.01
N ARG A 249 3.11 -18.25 -9.86
CA ARG A 249 2.39 -18.54 -8.62
C ARG A 249 0.90 -18.21 -8.76
N HIS A 250 0.55 -17.03 -9.25
CA HIS A 250 -0.85 -16.63 -9.45
C HIS A 250 -1.56 -17.53 -10.46
N TYR A 251 -0.88 -17.91 -11.55
CA TYR A 251 -1.41 -18.83 -12.56
C TYR A 251 -1.64 -20.24 -12.00
N ARG A 252 -0.70 -20.77 -11.18
CA ARG A 252 -0.89 -22.05 -10.49
C ARG A 252 -2.11 -22.01 -9.56
N LEU A 253 -2.21 -20.98 -8.71
CA LEU A 253 -3.37 -20.80 -7.82
C LEU A 253 -4.68 -20.70 -8.61
N TYR A 254 -4.68 -19.95 -9.71
CA TYR A 254 -5.85 -19.82 -10.59
C TYR A 254 -6.28 -21.15 -11.19
N ARG A 255 -5.33 -22.00 -11.60
CA ARG A 255 -5.62 -23.36 -12.07
C ARG A 255 -6.10 -24.27 -10.94
N ASP A 256 -5.50 -24.19 -9.77
CA ASP A 256 -5.87 -25.00 -8.62
C ASP A 256 -7.29 -24.69 -8.12
N LEU A 257 -7.77 -23.46 -8.30
CA LEU A 257 -9.14 -23.03 -7.99
C LEU A 257 -10.19 -23.44 -9.04
N GLU A 258 -9.75 -23.86 -10.23
CA GLU A 258 -10.64 -24.17 -11.36
C GLU A 258 -11.66 -25.31 -11.06
N PRO A 259 -11.30 -26.41 -10.38
CA PRO A 259 -12.25 -27.50 -10.09
C PRO A 259 -13.42 -27.04 -9.22
N LEU A 260 -13.13 -26.36 -8.10
CA LEU A 260 -14.15 -25.86 -7.19
C LEU A 260 -15.01 -24.78 -7.85
N TRP A 261 -14.38 -23.85 -8.58
CA TRP A 261 -15.09 -22.83 -9.33
C TRP A 261 -16.06 -23.44 -10.34
N LYS A 262 -15.64 -24.44 -11.12
CA LYS A 262 -16.51 -25.15 -12.07
C LYS A 262 -17.70 -25.84 -11.38
N ALA A 263 -17.48 -26.41 -10.20
CA ALA A 263 -18.52 -27.09 -9.44
C ALA A 263 -19.59 -26.12 -8.93
N ILE A 264 -19.16 -24.98 -8.37
CA ILE A 264 -20.05 -23.91 -7.90
C ILE A 264 -20.79 -23.26 -9.08
N TYR A 265 -20.07 -22.98 -10.17
CA TYR A 265 -20.61 -22.39 -11.41
C TYR A 265 -21.78 -23.21 -12.00
N ARG A 266 -21.72 -24.54 -11.90
CA ARG A 266 -22.79 -25.42 -12.42
C ARG A 266 -24.11 -25.26 -11.69
N VAL A 267 -24.09 -24.80 -10.44
CA VAL A 267 -25.28 -24.75 -9.58
C VAL A 267 -25.75 -23.32 -9.32
N SER A 268 -24.84 -22.35 -9.33
CA SER A 268 -25.12 -20.91 -9.11
C SER A 268 -24.73 -20.11 -10.35
N GLN A 269 -25.65 -19.94 -11.30
CA GLN A 269 -25.41 -19.18 -12.55
C GLN A 269 -25.59 -17.66 -12.38
N SER A 270 -26.21 -17.20 -11.29
CA SER A 270 -26.48 -15.79 -10.95
C SER A 270 -25.23 -15.01 -10.54
N ALA A 271 -24.20 -15.68 -10.03
CA ALA A 271 -23.04 -15.05 -9.39
C ALA A 271 -21.92 -14.58 -10.35
N VAL A 272 -22.15 -14.51 -11.67
CA VAL A 272 -21.07 -14.39 -12.65
C VAL A 272 -21.18 -13.15 -13.54
N LEU A 273 -20.22 -12.24 -13.36
CA LEU A 273 -19.79 -11.28 -14.38
C LEU A 273 -19.21 -12.08 -15.57
N SER A 274 -19.50 -11.70 -16.82
CA SER A 274 -19.33 -12.46 -18.08
C SER A 274 -18.15 -13.46 -18.22
N PRO A 275 -18.32 -14.62 -18.91
CA PRO A 275 -17.27 -15.63 -19.06
C PRO A 275 -16.04 -15.10 -19.83
N PRO A 276 -14.80 -15.48 -19.44
CA PRO A 276 -13.57 -14.97 -20.04
C PRO A 276 -13.42 -15.48 -21.48
N ARG A 277 -13.56 -14.57 -22.47
CA ARG A 277 -13.37 -14.88 -23.90
C ARG A 277 -11.89 -15.03 -24.32
N ARG A 278 -10.91 -14.79 -23.44
CA ARG A 278 -9.46 -14.85 -23.75
C ARG A 278 -8.63 -15.41 -22.60
N ARG A 279 -7.50 -16.05 -22.93
CA ARG A 279 -6.49 -16.47 -21.94
C ARG A 279 -5.94 -15.24 -21.19
N PRO A 280 -5.72 -15.30 -19.86
CA PRO A 280 -5.16 -14.20 -19.08
C PRO A 280 -3.82 -13.70 -19.64
N SER A 281 -3.68 -12.38 -19.79
CA SER A 281 -2.37 -11.73 -20.04
C SER A 281 -1.50 -11.76 -18.78
N VAL A 282 -0.18 -11.58 -18.93
CA VAL A 282 0.77 -11.51 -17.80
C VAL A 282 0.39 -10.40 -16.82
N GLY A 283 -0.02 -9.23 -17.32
CA GLY A 283 -0.44 -8.10 -16.48
C GLY A 283 -1.81 -8.25 -15.81
N ASP A 284 -2.67 -9.15 -16.32
CA ASP A 284 -4.03 -9.33 -15.83
C ASP A 284 -4.17 -10.51 -14.86
N MET A 285 -3.11 -11.32 -14.69
CA MET A 285 -3.20 -12.58 -13.97
C MET A 285 -3.64 -12.43 -12.51
N ARG A 286 -3.17 -11.37 -11.83
CA ARG A 286 -3.60 -11.06 -10.46
C ARG A 286 -5.08 -10.69 -10.40
N LEU A 287 -5.53 -9.82 -11.30
CA LEU A 287 -6.94 -9.45 -11.42
C LEU A 287 -7.83 -10.67 -11.72
N GLN A 288 -7.36 -11.59 -12.57
CA GLN A 288 -8.07 -12.82 -12.91
C GLN A 288 -8.13 -13.80 -11.73
N LEU A 289 -7.06 -13.89 -10.93
CA LEU A 289 -7.06 -14.66 -9.69
C LEU A 289 -8.03 -14.06 -8.67
N ASP A 290 -7.96 -12.75 -8.44
CA ASP A 290 -8.84 -12.04 -7.50
C ASP A 290 -10.31 -12.21 -7.91
N ARG A 291 -10.61 -12.04 -9.20
CA ARG A 291 -11.94 -12.29 -9.75
C ARG A 291 -12.42 -13.71 -9.51
N ARG A 292 -11.58 -14.71 -9.77
CA ARG A 292 -11.92 -16.12 -9.54
C ARG A 292 -12.24 -16.38 -8.06
N VAL A 293 -11.47 -15.79 -7.17
CA VAL A 293 -11.69 -15.89 -5.72
C VAL A 293 -13.02 -15.25 -5.33
N ILE A 294 -13.35 -14.08 -5.88
CA ILE A 294 -14.63 -13.41 -5.65
C ILE A 294 -15.80 -14.28 -6.14
N GLU A 295 -15.73 -14.78 -7.38
CA GLU A 295 -16.78 -15.64 -7.95
C GLU A 295 -17.01 -16.91 -7.10
N ILE A 296 -15.94 -17.48 -6.52
CA ILE A 296 -16.07 -18.59 -5.56
C ILE A 296 -16.78 -18.12 -4.29
N HIS A 297 -16.37 -17.01 -3.67
CA HIS A 297 -17.01 -16.50 -2.45
C HIS A 297 -18.48 -16.16 -2.63
N ASP A 298 -18.84 -15.55 -3.77
CA ASP A 298 -20.22 -15.22 -4.09
C ASP A 298 -21.06 -16.49 -4.24
N GLY A 299 -20.55 -17.50 -4.96
CA GLY A 299 -21.24 -18.78 -5.05
C GLY A 299 -21.27 -19.56 -3.73
N LEU A 300 -20.27 -19.41 -2.85
CA LEU A 300 -20.30 -19.96 -1.49
C LEU A 300 -21.38 -19.30 -0.63
N ARG A 301 -21.62 -17.99 -0.80
CA ARG A 301 -22.70 -17.27 -0.12
C ARG A 301 -24.06 -17.80 -0.56
N GLU A 302 -24.24 -18.09 -1.85
CA GLU A 302 -25.45 -18.70 -2.39
C GLU A 302 -25.65 -20.14 -1.89
N LEU A 303 -24.56 -20.90 -1.72
CA LEU A 303 -24.58 -22.25 -1.16
C LEU A 303 -24.81 -22.31 0.36
N SER A 304 -24.59 -21.20 1.08
CA SER A 304 -24.63 -21.17 2.55
C SER A 304 -25.88 -21.78 3.20
N PRO A 305 -27.12 -21.65 2.66
CA PRO A 305 -28.30 -22.29 3.23
C PRO A 305 -28.28 -23.82 3.17
N TYR A 306 -27.47 -24.39 2.28
CA TYR A 306 -27.35 -25.83 2.06
C TYR A 306 -26.15 -26.45 2.77
N VAL A 307 -25.35 -25.66 3.49
CA VAL A 307 -24.15 -26.12 4.21
C VAL A 307 -24.56 -26.68 5.57
N GLU A 308 -24.11 -27.90 5.88
CA GLU A 308 -24.30 -28.53 7.19
C GLU A 308 -22.95 -28.58 7.92
N ARG A 309 -22.91 -28.04 9.15
CA ARG A 309 -21.69 -27.99 9.97
C ARG A 309 -21.21 -29.38 10.39
N ASP A 310 -22.14 -30.26 10.76
CA ASP A 310 -21.86 -31.62 11.22
C ASP A 310 -21.07 -32.45 10.16
N VAL A 311 -21.34 -32.23 8.88
CA VAL A 311 -20.62 -32.91 7.77
C VAL A 311 -19.17 -32.47 7.71
N ALA A 312 -18.89 -31.19 7.94
CA ALA A 312 -17.53 -30.67 7.94
C ALA A 312 -16.73 -31.18 9.15
N GLU A 313 -17.35 -31.18 10.33
CA GLU A 313 -16.72 -31.61 11.59
C GLU A 313 -16.39 -33.10 11.57
N GLU A 314 -17.33 -33.95 11.15
CA GLU A 314 -17.12 -35.40 11.11
C GLU A 314 -16.04 -35.78 10.08
N ALA A 315 -16.07 -35.17 8.89
CA ALA A 315 -15.05 -35.42 7.87
C ALA A 315 -13.66 -34.91 8.31
N THR A 316 -13.59 -33.77 9.01
CA THR A 316 -12.33 -33.27 9.60
C THR A 316 -11.80 -34.24 10.65
N LYS A 317 -12.67 -34.72 11.55
CA LYS A 317 -12.30 -35.67 12.61
C LYS A 317 -11.80 -36.98 12.03
N LEU A 318 -12.48 -37.53 11.03
CA LEU A 318 -12.06 -38.75 10.34
C LEU A 318 -10.72 -38.59 9.62
N ALA A 319 -10.45 -37.43 9.02
CA ALA A 319 -9.17 -37.14 8.39
C ALA A 319 -8.03 -37.04 9.43
N LEU A 320 -8.27 -36.40 10.57
CA LEU A 320 -7.31 -36.34 11.68
C LEU A 320 -7.00 -37.75 12.22
N LEU A 321 -8.02 -38.59 12.41
CA LEU A 321 -7.86 -39.98 12.85
C LEU A 321 -7.05 -40.84 11.87
N ARG A 322 -7.07 -40.48 10.58
CA ARG A 322 -6.25 -41.13 9.53
C ARG A 322 -4.84 -40.55 9.40
N GLY A 323 -4.45 -39.63 10.30
CA GLY A 323 -3.11 -39.05 10.34
C GLY A 323 -2.91 -37.85 9.40
N ALA A 324 -3.97 -37.25 8.87
CA ALA A 324 -3.85 -36.02 8.08
C ALA A 324 -3.39 -34.84 8.97
N GLN A 325 -2.55 -33.96 8.43
CA GLN A 325 -2.20 -32.70 9.09
C GLN A 325 -3.45 -31.82 9.28
N VAL A 326 -3.46 -31.00 10.33
CA VAL A 326 -4.62 -30.20 10.75
C VAL A 326 -5.21 -29.37 9.61
N ASP A 327 -4.38 -28.65 8.86
CA ASP A 327 -4.83 -27.81 7.74
C ASP A 327 -5.42 -28.63 6.59
N HIS A 328 -4.86 -29.82 6.34
CA HIS A 328 -5.37 -30.72 5.30
C HIS A 328 -6.68 -31.39 5.73
N ALA A 329 -6.79 -31.81 7.00
CA ALA A 329 -8.01 -32.37 7.57
C ALA A 329 -9.17 -31.35 7.55
N ARG A 330 -8.90 -30.08 7.88
CA ARG A 330 -9.88 -29.00 7.76
C ARG A 330 -10.31 -28.78 6.30
N ALA A 331 -9.36 -28.82 5.36
CA ALA A 331 -9.67 -28.71 3.94
C ALA A 331 -10.54 -29.88 3.43
N ILE A 332 -10.33 -31.10 3.94
CA ILE A 332 -11.19 -32.27 3.69
C ILE A 332 -12.59 -32.04 4.23
N GLY A 333 -12.73 -31.56 5.46
CA GLY A 333 -14.03 -31.23 6.04
C GLY A 333 -14.79 -30.18 5.24
N GLN A 334 -14.12 -29.10 4.86
CA GLN A 334 -14.69 -28.05 4.02
C GLN A 334 -15.09 -28.57 2.65
N ALA A 335 -14.23 -29.32 1.96
CA ALA A 335 -14.53 -29.91 0.66
C ALA A 335 -15.73 -30.87 0.72
N ALA A 336 -15.83 -31.70 1.76
CA ALA A 336 -16.94 -32.63 1.96
C ALA A 336 -18.28 -31.90 2.20
N SER A 337 -18.28 -30.87 3.04
CA SER A 337 -19.47 -30.06 3.30
C SER A 337 -19.93 -29.30 2.04
N LEU A 338 -18.99 -28.78 1.25
CA LEU A 338 -19.28 -28.15 -0.04
C LEU A 338 -19.83 -29.14 -1.06
N ALA A 339 -19.27 -30.34 -1.16
CA ALA A 339 -19.80 -31.40 -2.04
C ALA A 339 -21.24 -31.78 -1.66
N ALA A 340 -21.53 -31.90 -0.35
CA ALA A 340 -22.87 -32.18 0.16
C ALA A 340 -23.85 -31.02 -0.13
N ALA A 341 -23.43 -29.77 0.08
CA ALA A 341 -24.23 -28.58 -0.21
C ALA A 341 -24.57 -28.45 -1.70
N ILE A 342 -23.57 -28.64 -2.57
CA ILE A 342 -23.74 -28.67 -4.04
C ILE A 342 -24.73 -29.77 -4.42
N GLY A 343 -24.59 -30.98 -3.86
CA GLY A 343 -25.52 -32.09 -4.11
C GLY A 343 -26.97 -31.76 -3.71
N ARG A 344 -27.17 -31.15 -2.54
CA ARG A 344 -28.50 -30.72 -2.08
C ARG A 344 -29.11 -29.63 -2.95
N MET A 345 -28.33 -28.61 -3.28
CA MET A 345 -28.81 -27.52 -4.15
C MET A 345 -29.15 -28.05 -5.54
N THR A 346 -28.38 -28.98 -6.11
CA THR A 346 -28.75 -29.63 -7.38
C THR A 346 -30.05 -30.44 -7.29
N ALA A 347 -30.31 -31.11 -6.17
CA ALA A 347 -31.57 -31.84 -5.97
C ALA A 347 -32.77 -30.88 -5.84
N VAL A 348 -32.59 -29.76 -5.12
CA VAL A 348 -33.63 -28.72 -4.98
C VAL A 348 -33.89 -27.99 -6.29
N SER A 349 -32.87 -27.69 -7.09
CA SER A 349 -33.04 -27.11 -8.43
C SER A 349 -33.72 -28.07 -9.42
N ALA A 350 -33.54 -29.39 -9.25
CA ALA A 350 -34.27 -30.38 -10.04
C ALA A 350 -35.78 -30.36 -9.70
N ASP A 351 -36.16 -30.25 -8.43
CA ASP A 351 -37.57 -30.12 -8.00
C ASP A 351 -38.18 -28.73 -8.33
N ALA A 352 -37.40 -27.66 -8.22
CA ALA A 352 -37.83 -26.31 -8.54
C ALA A 352 -37.96 -26.04 -10.06
N SER A 353 -37.32 -26.86 -10.91
CA SER A 353 -37.43 -26.74 -12.37
C SER A 353 -38.84 -27.02 -12.93
N THR A 354 -39.79 -27.44 -12.09
CA THR A 354 -41.23 -27.54 -12.39
C THR A 354 -41.99 -26.22 -12.28
N ILE A 355 -41.41 -25.14 -11.73
CA ILE A 355 -42.11 -23.86 -11.50
C ILE A 355 -41.21 -22.68 -11.93
N VAL A 356 -41.28 -22.39 -13.24
CA VAL A 356 -41.12 -21.07 -13.90
C VAL A 356 -39.77 -20.31 -13.81
N SER A 357 -39.33 -19.98 -15.03
CA SER A 357 -38.27 -19.06 -15.45
C SER A 357 -38.69 -17.58 -15.39
N ARG A 358 -37.78 -16.69 -14.95
CA ARG A 358 -37.37 -15.37 -15.54
C ARG A 358 -37.05 -14.28 -14.51
N ASN A 359 -35.79 -13.84 -14.54
CA ASN A 359 -35.28 -12.51 -14.90
C ASN A 359 -34.26 -11.91 -13.92
N GLY A 360 -33.10 -11.54 -14.50
CA GLY A 360 -31.93 -10.98 -13.84
C GLY A 360 -31.90 -9.44 -13.76
N GLY A 361 -30.87 -8.97 -13.07
CA GLY A 361 -30.49 -7.56 -12.95
C GLY A 361 -29.09 -7.44 -12.33
N ASP A 362 -28.34 -6.47 -12.83
CA ASP A 362 -26.88 -6.28 -12.86
C ASP A 362 -26.28 -5.61 -11.59
N GLY A 363 -24.95 -5.62 -11.43
CA GLY A 363 -24.23 -4.71 -10.53
C GLY A 363 -23.09 -5.31 -9.69
N GLY A 364 -21.86 -5.31 -10.21
CA GLY A 364 -20.66 -5.77 -9.52
C GLY A 364 -20.04 -4.76 -8.54
N VAL A 365 -19.22 -5.25 -7.60
CA VAL A 365 -18.23 -4.45 -6.85
C VAL A 365 -16.97 -5.28 -6.58
N LEU A 366 -15.82 -4.71 -6.98
CA LEU A 366 -14.47 -5.20 -6.73
C LEU A 366 -14.07 -5.08 -5.25
N VAL A 367 -13.62 -6.18 -4.64
CA VAL A 367 -12.87 -6.20 -3.37
C VAL A 367 -11.60 -7.03 -3.53
N VAL A 368 -10.50 -6.48 -3.04
CA VAL A 368 -9.13 -7.00 -3.19
C VAL A 368 -8.98 -8.34 -2.46
N GLY A 369 -8.77 -9.42 -3.22
CA GLY A 369 -8.44 -10.74 -2.67
C GLY A 369 -7.05 -10.71 -2.03
N SER A 370 -6.94 -11.20 -0.79
CA SER A 370 -5.63 -11.45 -0.18
C SER A 370 -5.04 -12.76 -0.72
N ASP A 371 -3.74 -12.77 -0.97
CA ASP A 371 -3.00 -13.96 -1.42
C ASP A 371 -3.19 -15.17 -0.50
N ALA A 372 -3.43 -14.93 0.79
CA ALA A 372 -3.67 -15.96 1.80
C ALA A 372 -5.03 -16.66 1.61
N GLY A 373 -6.08 -15.90 1.28
CA GLY A 373 -7.41 -16.45 1.00
C GLY A 373 -7.41 -17.35 -0.24
N ALA A 374 -6.70 -16.93 -1.29
CA ALA A 374 -6.55 -17.72 -2.52
C ALA A 374 -5.82 -19.06 -2.27
N GLN A 375 -4.82 -19.07 -1.39
CA GLN A 375 -4.07 -20.29 -1.04
C GLN A 375 -4.92 -21.29 -0.26
N SER A 376 -5.71 -20.83 0.71
CA SER A 376 -6.61 -21.69 1.48
C SER A 376 -7.67 -22.31 0.58
N LEU A 377 -8.30 -21.52 -0.29
CA LEU A 377 -9.29 -22.02 -1.25
C LEU A 377 -8.68 -22.99 -2.27
N ALA A 378 -7.44 -22.76 -2.71
CA ALA A 378 -6.75 -23.68 -3.60
C ALA A 378 -6.52 -25.05 -2.95
N LEU A 379 -6.25 -25.10 -1.63
CA LEU A 379 -6.14 -26.36 -0.89
C LEU A 379 -7.47 -27.12 -0.87
N VAL A 380 -8.56 -26.44 -0.52
CA VAL A 380 -9.92 -27.03 -0.52
C VAL A 380 -10.30 -27.51 -1.92
N SER A 381 -10.03 -26.72 -2.95
CA SER A 381 -10.31 -27.05 -4.34
C SER A 381 -9.54 -28.29 -4.84
N ARG A 382 -8.26 -28.42 -4.47
CA ARG A 382 -7.47 -29.62 -4.79
C ARG A 382 -8.01 -30.87 -4.09
N VAL A 383 -8.40 -30.75 -2.82
CA VAL A 383 -9.00 -31.88 -2.07
C VAL A 383 -10.34 -32.28 -2.67
N TYR A 384 -11.18 -31.31 -3.01
CA TYR A 384 -12.45 -31.52 -3.69
C TYR A 384 -12.28 -32.29 -5.02
N ALA A 385 -11.23 -31.98 -5.78
CA ALA A 385 -10.93 -32.66 -7.04
C ALA A 385 -10.25 -34.04 -6.88
N GLY A 386 -9.37 -34.19 -5.89
CA GLY A 386 -8.49 -35.36 -5.72
C GLY A 386 -9.14 -36.57 -5.04
N GLU A 387 -10.06 -36.35 -4.10
CA GLU A 387 -10.70 -37.43 -3.32
C GLU A 387 -11.96 -38.01 -4.01
N GLY A 388 -12.22 -37.67 -5.28
CA GLY A 388 -13.41 -38.11 -6.01
C GLY A 388 -14.73 -37.53 -5.49
N MET A 389 -14.67 -36.50 -4.65
CA MET A 389 -15.85 -35.78 -4.12
C MET A 389 -16.65 -35.04 -5.20
N SER A 390 -16.06 -34.85 -6.39
CA SER A 390 -16.72 -34.34 -7.59
C SER A 390 -17.79 -35.27 -8.19
N ALA A 391 -17.84 -36.53 -7.75
CA ALA A 391 -18.87 -37.49 -8.14
C ALA A 391 -19.90 -37.64 -7.01
N GLY A 392 -21.00 -36.88 -7.07
CA GLY A 392 -22.14 -37.10 -6.16
C GLY A 392 -22.76 -38.50 -6.36
N PRO A 393 -23.74 -38.92 -5.53
CA PRO A 393 -23.84 -38.89 -4.08
C PRO A 393 -23.52 -40.29 -3.50
N ARG A 394 -22.26 -40.59 -3.15
CA ARG A 394 -21.91 -41.85 -2.45
C ARG A 394 -21.89 -41.76 -0.92
N LEU A 395 -22.37 -40.66 -0.36
CA LEU A 395 -22.53 -40.49 1.09
C LEU A 395 -23.99 -40.52 1.57
N ALA A 396 -24.94 -40.95 0.72
CA ALA A 396 -26.34 -41.15 1.06
C ALA A 396 -26.61 -42.40 1.93
N ARG A 397 -25.82 -42.61 3.00
CA ARG A 397 -26.05 -43.68 4.00
C ARG A 397 -25.93 -43.27 5.46
N TYR A 398 -25.87 -41.98 5.77
CA TYR A 398 -26.14 -41.52 7.13
C TYR A 398 -27.51 -40.87 7.20
N ARG A 399 -28.50 -41.67 7.62
CA ARG A 399 -29.88 -41.23 7.82
C ARG A 399 -30.16 -41.08 9.32
N ALA A 400 -30.87 -40.00 9.61
CA ALA A 400 -31.83 -39.81 10.71
C ALA A 400 -31.27 -39.50 12.11
N GLY A 401 -31.60 -38.28 12.58
CA GLY A 401 -31.90 -38.08 13.99
C GLY A 401 -31.44 -36.77 14.60
N ARG A 402 -31.94 -35.62 14.13
CA ARG A 402 -32.46 -34.50 14.96
C ARG A 402 -32.70 -33.27 14.11
N ARG A 403 -33.96 -32.82 14.07
CA ARG A 403 -34.24 -31.39 13.89
C ARG A 403 -33.63 -30.68 15.10
N ARG A 404 -32.67 -29.79 14.87
CA ARG A 404 -32.35 -28.70 15.79
C ARG A 404 -32.02 -27.47 14.97
N GLU A 405 -32.57 -26.35 15.44
CA GLU A 405 -32.54 -25.04 14.82
C GLU A 405 -31.12 -24.62 14.45
N VAL A 406 -31.01 -24.04 13.26
CA VAL A 406 -29.80 -23.40 12.76
C VAL A 406 -29.50 -22.21 13.66
N SER A 407 -28.60 -22.40 14.62
CA SER A 407 -27.94 -21.30 15.31
C SER A 407 -27.02 -20.62 14.28
N ARG A 408 -27.51 -19.50 13.74
CA ARG A 408 -26.67 -18.45 13.18
C ARG A 408 -25.59 -18.14 14.23
N ALA A 409 -24.33 -18.07 13.82
CA ALA A 409 -23.39 -17.19 14.50
C ALA A 409 -23.24 -15.98 13.56
N PRO A 410 -24.06 -14.93 13.73
CA PRO A 410 -24.00 -13.75 12.91
C PRO A 410 -23.07 -12.72 13.57
N MET A 411 -22.63 -11.76 12.78
CA MET A 411 -21.96 -10.52 13.23
C MET A 411 -22.64 -9.76 14.39
N ASP A 412 -23.85 -10.16 14.81
CA ASP A 412 -24.65 -9.50 15.84
C ASP A 412 -24.17 -9.80 17.27
N ASP A 413 -23.31 -10.82 17.46
CA ASP A 413 -22.88 -11.26 18.79
C ASP A 413 -21.57 -10.62 19.28
N VAL A 414 -20.82 -9.92 18.40
CA VAL A 414 -19.57 -9.24 18.79
C VAL A 414 -19.86 -7.78 19.16
N PRO A 415 -19.54 -7.33 20.40
CA PRO A 415 -19.76 -5.96 20.81
C PRO A 415 -18.96 -4.94 19.97
N LEU A 416 -19.46 -3.70 19.89
CA LEU A 416 -18.93 -2.63 19.02
C LEU A 416 -17.43 -2.37 19.20
N ALA A 417 -16.96 -2.21 20.45
CA ALA A 417 -15.56 -2.01 20.77
C ALA A 417 -14.72 -3.25 20.43
N GLY A 418 -15.32 -4.44 20.51
CA GLY A 418 -14.72 -5.68 20.02
C GLY A 418 -14.51 -5.67 18.51
N VAL A 419 -15.54 -5.28 17.74
CA VAL A 419 -15.44 -5.13 16.29
C VAL A 419 -14.39 -4.08 15.93
N PHE A 420 -14.37 -2.93 16.61
CA PHE A 420 -13.34 -1.90 16.39
C PHE A 420 -11.93 -2.43 16.70
N TYR A 421 -11.73 -3.13 17.82
CA TYR A 421 -10.44 -3.74 18.16
C TYR A 421 -9.92 -4.61 17.03
N LEU A 422 -10.78 -5.49 16.50
CA LEU A 422 -10.43 -6.41 15.41
C LEU A 422 -10.04 -5.65 14.12
N LEU A 423 -10.70 -4.54 13.81
CA LEU A 423 -10.37 -3.70 12.66
C LEU A 423 -9.09 -2.89 12.87
N ALA A 424 -8.83 -2.45 14.10
CA ALA A 424 -7.64 -1.69 14.47
C ALA A 424 -6.37 -2.54 14.51
N HIS A 425 -6.47 -3.87 14.38
CA HIS A 425 -5.35 -4.80 14.35
C HIS A 425 -5.27 -5.56 13.02
N ASP A 426 -4.07 -5.98 12.67
CA ASP A 426 -3.84 -6.80 11.48
C ASP A 426 -4.25 -8.26 11.73
N ALA A 427 -5.16 -8.80 10.92
CA ALA A 427 -5.74 -10.12 11.14
C ALA A 427 -4.72 -11.28 11.01
N GLU A 428 -3.57 -11.07 10.38
CA GLU A 428 -2.53 -12.10 10.23
C GLU A 428 -1.44 -11.96 11.28
N THR A 429 -0.96 -10.74 11.50
CA THR A 429 0.20 -10.46 12.35
C THR A 429 -0.17 -10.02 13.77
N GLY A 430 -1.44 -9.67 14.01
CA GLY A 430 -1.96 -9.12 15.26
C GLY A 430 -1.39 -7.74 15.61
N ARG A 431 -0.65 -7.09 14.69
CA ARG A 431 -0.06 -5.79 14.94
C ARG A 431 -1.12 -4.69 14.92
N ALA A 432 -1.08 -3.81 15.91
CA ALA A 432 -1.92 -2.62 15.94
C ALA A 432 -1.60 -1.71 14.74
N ARG A 433 -2.66 -1.22 14.07
CA ARG A 433 -2.61 -0.22 13.00
C ARG A 433 -2.52 1.20 13.57
N LEU A 434 -3.00 1.36 14.80
CA LEU A 434 -3.03 2.61 15.56
C LEU A 434 -1.96 2.62 16.65
N ARG A 435 -1.61 3.83 17.11
CA ARG A 435 -0.75 4.00 18.30
C ARG A 435 -1.52 3.55 19.55
N PRO A 436 -0.85 3.00 20.58
CA PRO A 436 -1.51 2.45 21.77
C PRO A 436 -2.53 3.39 22.42
N ARG A 437 -2.16 4.68 22.59
CA ARG A 437 -3.06 5.70 23.14
C ARG A 437 -4.27 5.96 22.24
N ALA A 438 -4.07 6.07 20.93
CA ALA A 438 -5.18 6.25 20.00
C ALA A 438 -6.14 5.05 20.01
N THR A 439 -5.61 3.83 20.04
CA THR A 439 -6.40 2.61 20.21
C THR A 439 -7.21 2.64 21.50
N ALA A 440 -6.58 3.01 22.62
CA ALA A 440 -7.23 3.00 23.93
C ALA A 440 -8.36 4.05 24.03
N VAL A 441 -8.12 5.29 23.58
CA VAL A 441 -9.15 6.35 23.56
C VAL A 441 -10.32 5.96 22.65
N THR A 442 -10.07 5.40 21.46
CA THR A 442 -11.17 4.98 20.57
C THR A 442 -11.91 3.74 21.08
N LEU A 443 -11.24 2.83 21.78
CA LEU A 443 -11.91 1.71 22.48
C LEU A 443 -12.78 2.20 23.63
N ALA A 444 -12.30 3.17 24.42
CA ALA A 444 -13.10 3.82 25.46
C ALA A 444 -14.37 4.46 24.86
N ALA A 445 -14.24 5.16 23.73
CA ALA A 445 -15.39 5.68 22.99
C ALA A 445 -16.34 4.57 22.53
N GLY A 446 -15.80 3.43 22.04
CA GLY A 446 -16.59 2.25 21.69
C GLY A 446 -17.38 1.67 22.87
N LEU A 447 -16.77 1.56 24.05
CA LEU A 447 -17.44 1.10 25.27
C LEU A 447 -18.57 2.04 25.70
N LEU A 448 -18.32 3.36 25.68
CA LEU A 448 -19.37 4.34 25.97
C LEU A 448 -20.51 4.26 24.95
N MET A 449 -20.22 4.03 23.67
CA MET A 449 -21.27 3.80 22.66
C MET A 449 -22.10 2.54 22.97
N GLU A 450 -21.49 1.45 23.41
CA GLU A 450 -22.22 0.25 23.83
C GLU A 450 -23.18 0.54 25.00
N VAL A 451 -22.71 1.28 26.01
CA VAL A 451 -23.54 1.71 27.16
C VAL A 451 -24.72 2.58 26.70
N LEU A 452 -24.49 3.53 25.78
CA LEU A 452 -25.53 4.39 25.21
C LEU A 452 -26.54 3.57 24.38
N PHE A 453 -26.08 2.63 23.56
CA PHE A 453 -26.95 1.76 22.75
C PHE A 453 -27.80 0.83 23.60
N LEU A 454 -27.30 0.39 24.75
CA LEU A 454 -28.04 -0.40 25.73
C LEU A 454 -28.96 0.44 26.63
N ASN A 455 -29.01 1.77 26.41
CA ASN A 455 -29.79 2.72 27.20
C ASN A 455 -29.48 2.67 28.71
N LEU A 456 -28.21 2.37 29.04
CA LEU A 456 -27.71 2.32 30.42
C LEU A 456 -27.18 3.69 30.89
N ALA A 457 -26.86 4.56 29.94
CA ALA A 457 -26.54 5.96 30.18
C ALA A 457 -27.11 6.81 29.04
N ARG A 458 -27.22 8.11 29.30
CA ARG A 458 -27.57 9.11 28.29
C ARG A 458 -26.69 10.34 28.46
N ILE A 459 -26.52 11.08 27.37
CA ILE A 459 -25.77 12.34 27.37
C ILE A 459 -26.76 13.49 27.53
N GLU A 460 -26.63 14.25 28.61
CA GLU A 460 -27.35 15.51 28.82
C GLU A 460 -26.34 16.65 28.83
N GLY A 461 -26.43 17.55 27.83
CA GLY A 461 -25.42 18.58 27.62
C GLY A 461 -24.05 17.98 27.28
N LYS A 462 -23.12 17.97 28.25
CA LYS A 462 -21.78 17.36 28.14
C LYS A 462 -21.54 16.24 29.15
N GLU A 463 -22.51 15.98 30.01
CA GLU A 463 -22.40 15.02 31.11
C GLU A 463 -23.02 13.69 30.71
N LEU A 464 -22.41 12.61 31.19
CA LEU A 464 -22.91 11.26 31.01
C LEU A 464 -23.65 10.86 32.29
N ILE A 465 -24.95 10.65 32.18
CA ILE A 465 -25.84 10.37 33.31
C ILE A 465 -26.39 8.95 33.16
N ALA A 466 -26.44 8.19 34.25
CA ALA A 466 -27.02 6.86 34.27
C ALA A 466 -28.51 6.88 33.87
N ALA A 467 -28.95 5.78 33.25
CA ALA A 467 -30.33 5.56 32.84
C ALA A 467 -30.82 4.18 33.30
N ASP A 468 -32.13 4.03 33.45
CA ASP A 468 -32.78 2.80 33.93
C ASP A 468 -32.89 1.74 32.81
N GLY A 469 -31.76 1.38 32.21
CA GLY A 469 -31.66 0.37 31.18
C GLY A 469 -31.73 -1.06 31.72
N PRO A 470 -31.89 -2.07 30.83
CA PRO A 470 -31.88 -3.48 31.21
C PRO A 470 -30.52 -3.90 31.76
N ALA A 471 -30.48 -4.75 32.80
CA ALA A 471 -29.24 -5.18 33.43
C ALA A 471 -28.27 -5.82 32.40
N PRO A 472 -27.03 -5.32 32.27
CA PRO A 472 -26.08 -5.79 31.26
C PRO A 472 -25.58 -7.20 31.55
N ARG A 473 -25.64 -8.05 30.51
CA ARG A 473 -25.09 -9.42 30.53
C ARG A 473 -23.57 -9.44 30.48
N ASP A 474 -22.97 -8.52 29.72
CA ASP A 474 -21.53 -8.35 29.62
C ASP A 474 -20.97 -7.76 30.95
N PRO A 475 -20.01 -8.44 31.61
CA PRO A 475 -19.42 -7.97 32.85
C PRO A 475 -18.69 -6.63 32.71
N LEU A 476 -18.00 -6.39 31.60
CA LEU A 476 -17.26 -5.14 31.38
C LEU A 476 -18.24 -3.96 31.26
N ILE A 477 -19.33 -4.14 30.51
CA ILE A 477 -20.36 -3.10 30.39
C ILE A 477 -21.10 -2.87 31.71
N ARG A 478 -21.26 -3.91 32.53
CA ARG A 478 -21.81 -3.77 33.88
C ARG A 478 -20.94 -2.91 34.76
N GLU A 479 -19.63 -3.14 34.75
CA GLU A 479 -18.67 -2.36 35.54
C GLU A 479 -18.67 -0.90 35.10
N VAL A 480 -18.61 -0.62 33.80
CA VAL A 480 -18.67 0.74 33.26
C VAL A 480 -20.00 1.42 33.62
N ALA A 481 -21.14 0.74 33.48
CA ALA A 481 -22.44 1.30 33.83
C ALA A 481 -22.59 1.56 35.34
N GLN A 482 -22.03 0.69 36.20
CA GLN A 482 -22.02 0.91 37.65
C GLN A 482 -21.16 2.10 38.05
N ALA A 483 -20.00 2.29 37.41
CA ALA A 483 -19.17 3.46 37.65
C ALA A 483 -19.89 4.77 37.28
N ILE A 484 -20.58 4.79 36.13
CA ILE A 484 -21.40 5.94 35.69
C ILE A 484 -22.60 6.20 36.62
N ALA A 485 -23.16 5.15 37.22
CA ALA A 485 -24.26 5.29 38.19
C ALA A 485 -23.82 5.87 39.55
N GLN A 486 -22.53 5.74 39.89
CA GLN A 486 -21.98 6.25 41.14
C GLN A 486 -21.50 7.70 41.03
N GLU A 487 -20.95 8.07 39.87
CA GLU A 487 -20.35 9.39 39.66
C GLU A 487 -20.79 10.02 38.34
N THR A 488 -21.24 11.27 38.39
CA THR A 488 -21.60 12.05 37.19
C THR A 488 -20.40 12.89 36.76
N HIS A 489 -19.90 12.64 35.54
CA HIS A 489 -18.79 13.38 34.95
C HIS A 489 -19.04 13.68 33.48
N THR A 490 -18.20 14.55 32.90
CA THR A 490 -18.28 14.86 31.46
C THR A 490 -17.87 13.66 30.60
N VAL A 491 -18.37 13.62 29.36
CA VAL A 491 -17.96 12.61 28.36
C VAL A 491 -16.44 12.57 28.19
N ARG A 492 -15.78 13.73 28.20
CA ARG A 492 -14.31 13.82 28.10
C ARG A 492 -13.61 13.14 29.28
N THR A 493 -14.05 13.41 30.50
CA THR A 493 -13.49 12.81 31.71
C THR A 493 -13.62 11.29 31.68
N TRP A 494 -14.79 10.78 31.27
CA TRP A 494 -15.01 9.34 31.11
C TRP A 494 -14.14 8.72 30.02
N LEU A 495 -13.95 9.40 28.88
CA LEU A 495 -13.04 8.94 27.82
C LEU A 495 -11.60 8.84 28.33
N GLU A 496 -11.11 9.84 29.07
CA GLU A 496 -9.76 9.85 29.62
C GLU A 496 -9.58 8.72 30.64
N TYR A 497 -10.51 8.60 31.61
CA TYR A 497 -10.51 7.56 32.63
C TYR A 497 -10.52 6.15 32.03
N LEU A 498 -11.50 5.85 31.16
CA LEU A 498 -11.62 4.54 30.54
C LEU A 498 -10.44 4.22 29.61
N SER A 499 -9.82 5.22 28.99
CA SER A 499 -8.67 4.99 28.10
C SER A 499 -7.44 4.45 28.81
N GLU A 500 -7.36 4.51 30.14
CA GLU A 500 -6.26 3.94 30.90
C GLU A 500 -6.25 2.41 30.84
N THR A 501 -7.43 1.77 30.81
CA THR A 501 -7.59 0.30 30.88
C THR A 501 -8.31 -0.30 29.68
N ALA A 502 -9.06 0.49 28.89
CA ALA A 502 -9.95 0.00 27.83
C ALA A 502 -9.29 -0.96 26.83
N LEU A 503 -8.00 -0.77 26.51
CA LEU A 503 -7.30 -1.70 25.62
C LEU A 503 -7.16 -3.10 26.24
N GLU A 504 -6.74 -3.17 27.50
CA GLU A 504 -6.56 -4.45 28.18
C GLU A 504 -7.91 -5.09 28.49
N ASP A 505 -8.89 -4.31 28.94
CA ASP A 505 -10.23 -4.80 29.28
C ASP A 505 -10.94 -5.41 28.07
N VAL A 506 -10.85 -4.77 26.89
CA VAL A 506 -11.43 -5.31 25.65
C VAL A 506 -10.67 -6.55 25.18
N ILE A 507 -9.35 -6.62 25.36
CA ILE A 507 -8.56 -7.82 25.06
C ILE A 507 -9.02 -8.99 25.95
N GLN A 508 -9.15 -8.76 27.26
CA GLN A 508 -9.59 -9.80 28.19
C GLN A 508 -11.01 -10.28 27.88
N ARG A 509 -11.93 -9.35 27.55
CA ARG A 509 -13.29 -9.67 27.10
C ARG A 509 -13.27 -10.56 25.86
N LEU A 510 -12.60 -10.12 24.79
CA LEU A 510 -12.55 -10.86 23.53
C LEU A 510 -11.85 -12.23 23.67
N HIS A 511 -10.86 -12.33 24.56
CA HIS A 511 -10.20 -13.60 24.85
C HIS A 511 -11.12 -14.54 25.64
N GLY A 512 -11.83 -14.03 26.64
CA GLY A 512 -12.84 -14.77 27.39
C GLY A 512 -13.96 -15.33 26.51
N ASP A 513 -14.35 -14.56 25.49
CA ASP A 513 -15.36 -14.96 24.49
C ASP A 513 -14.80 -15.89 23.39
N GLY A 514 -13.51 -16.20 23.42
CA GLY A 514 -12.85 -17.07 22.43
C GLY A 514 -12.66 -16.44 21.04
N ILE A 515 -12.90 -15.13 20.91
CA ILE A 515 -12.80 -14.38 19.65
C ILE A 515 -11.35 -14.14 19.25
N ILE A 516 -10.46 -13.96 20.23
CA ILE A 516 -9.02 -13.79 20.01
C ILE A 516 -8.20 -14.82 20.80
N ALA A 517 -7.02 -15.18 20.30
CA ALA A 517 -6.09 -16.09 20.93
C ALA A 517 -4.67 -15.48 21.02
N PRO A 518 -3.90 -15.80 22.09
CA PRO A 518 -2.54 -15.29 22.24
C PRO A 518 -1.58 -16.00 21.28
N MET A 519 -0.70 -15.23 20.64
CA MET A 519 0.38 -15.71 19.77
C MET A 519 1.71 -15.16 20.24
N VAL A 520 2.70 -16.04 20.42
CA VAL A 520 4.05 -15.64 20.81
C VAL A 520 4.80 -15.15 19.57
N ALA A 521 4.98 -13.84 19.44
CA ALA A 521 5.80 -13.24 18.39
C ALA A 521 7.25 -13.10 18.88
N ARG A 522 8.19 -13.71 18.16
CA ARG A 522 9.63 -13.57 18.43
C ARG A 522 10.24 -12.54 17.49
N SER A 523 10.80 -11.48 18.05
CA SER A 523 11.71 -10.55 17.39
C SER A 523 13.16 -10.92 17.73
N VAL A 524 14.13 -10.46 16.93
CA VAL A 524 15.58 -10.74 17.08
C VAL A 524 16.12 -10.43 18.49
N PHE A 525 15.45 -9.55 19.25
CA PHE A 525 15.84 -9.16 20.61
C PHE A 525 14.76 -9.31 21.68
N ARG A 526 13.52 -9.72 21.35
CA ARG A 526 12.42 -9.77 22.34
C ARG A 526 11.30 -10.72 21.93
N THR A 527 10.78 -11.46 22.90
CA THR A 527 9.52 -12.20 22.78
C THR A 527 8.39 -11.30 23.26
N MET A 528 7.34 -11.14 22.44
CA MET A 528 6.16 -10.35 22.77
C MET A 528 4.91 -11.18 22.50
N THR A 529 3.92 -11.11 23.39
CA THR A 529 2.61 -11.72 23.17
C THR A 529 1.79 -10.77 22.30
N VAL A 530 1.27 -11.28 21.18
CA VAL A 530 0.41 -10.54 20.27
C VAL A 530 -0.90 -11.32 20.12
N TRP A 531 -2.03 -10.62 20.09
CA TRP A 531 -3.35 -11.25 20.02
C TRP A 531 -3.82 -11.32 18.57
N ARG A 532 -4.42 -12.45 18.17
CA ARG A 532 -4.92 -12.68 16.81
C ARG A 532 -6.36 -13.18 16.86
N PRO A 533 -7.23 -12.80 15.89
CA PRO A 533 -8.56 -13.40 15.76
C PRO A 533 -8.47 -14.92 15.60
N THR A 534 -9.29 -15.67 16.33
CA THR A 534 -9.40 -17.14 16.23
C THR A 534 -9.90 -17.55 14.84
N GLU A 535 -10.81 -16.75 14.28
CA GLU A 535 -11.30 -16.88 12.90
C GLU A 535 -10.98 -15.61 12.09
N PRO A 536 -10.01 -15.65 11.15
CA PRO A 536 -9.66 -14.50 10.32
C PRO A 536 -10.83 -13.96 9.47
N GLY A 537 -11.83 -14.80 9.19
CA GLY A 537 -13.00 -14.45 8.38
C GLY A 537 -13.90 -13.40 9.01
N ILE A 538 -13.94 -13.30 10.34
CA ILE A 538 -14.77 -12.32 11.06
C ILE A 538 -14.30 -10.90 10.69
N VAL A 539 -13.00 -10.63 10.78
CA VAL A 539 -12.43 -9.31 10.48
C VAL A 539 -12.61 -8.94 8.99
N ALA A 540 -12.36 -9.89 8.09
CA ALA A 540 -12.53 -9.68 6.65
C ALA A 540 -14.01 -9.41 6.29
N SER A 541 -14.95 -10.08 6.95
CA SER A 541 -16.38 -9.88 6.78
C SER A 541 -16.85 -8.51 7.31
N SER A 542 -16.42 -8.11 8.50
CA SER A 542 -16.74 -6.79 9.09
C SER A 542 -16.23 -5.64 8.23
N TRP A 543 -14.96 -5.75 7.79
CA TRP A 543 -14.32 -4.76 6.93
C TRP A 543 -14.98 -4.67 5.55
N GLY A 544 -15.22 -5.83 4.92
CA GLY A 544 -15.83 -5.93 3.60
C GLY A 544 -17.27 -5.41 3.57
N ARG A 545 -18.08 -5.77 4.57
CA ARG A 545 -19.47 -5.32 4.69
C ARG A 545 -19.57 -3.81 4.85
N LEU A 546 -18.85 -3.21 5.81
CA LEU A 546 -18.92 -1.76 6.04
C LEU A 546 -18.39 -0.96 4.85
N SER A 547 -17.28 -1.39 4.25
CA SER A 547 -16.76 -0.78 3.02
C SER A 547 -17.77 -0.88 1.87
N LEU A 548 -18.44 -2.02 1.71
CA LEU A 548 -19.46 -2.20 0.68
C LEU A 548 -20.63 -1.24 0.89
N LEU A 549 -21.20 -1.18 2.10
CA LEU A 549 -22.34 -0.31 2.42
C LEU A 549 -22.03 1.17 2.17
N LEU A 550 -20.83 1.62 2.56
CA LEU A 550 -20.37 2.99 2.29
C LEU A 550 -20.20 3.27 0.79
N ARG A 551 -19.72 2.29 0.02
CA ARG A 551 -19.51 2.42 -1.44
C ARG A 551 -20.79 2.35 -2.25
N THR A 552 -21.77 1.57 -1.81
CA THR A 552 -23.09 1.49 -2.45
C THR A 552 -24.01 2.63 -2.06
N GLY A 553 -23.60 3.49 -1.12
CA GLY A 553 -24.42 4.60 -0.61
C GLY A 553 -25.65 4.12 0.18
N ALA A 554 -25.60 2.90 0.71
CA ALA A 554 -26.69 2.32 1.49
C ALA A 554 -26.89 3.07 2.81
N GLN A 555 -28.12 3.03 3.34
CA GLN A 555 -28.38 3.53 4.69
C GLN A 555 -27.71 2.60 5.71
N LEU A 556 -26.85 3.17 6.55
CA LEU A 556 -26.17 2.43 7.62
C LEU A 556 -27.09 2.28 8.83
N ALA A 557 -27.13 1.08 9.41
CA ALA A 557 -27.77 0.87 10.70
C ALA A 557 -27.05 1.69 11.80
N PRO A 558 -27.70 2.03 12.93
CA PRO A 558 -27.10 2.87 13.97
C PRO A 558 -25.74 2.36 14.47
N LEU A 559 -25.60 1.04 14.65
CA LEU A 559 -24.34 0.40 15.07
C LEU A 559 -23.24 0.52 13.99
N GLU A 560 -23.61 0.38 12.71
CA GLU A 560 -22.68 0.50 11.59
C GLU A 560 -22.22 1.96 11.40
N ALA A 561 -23.12 2.92 11.61
CA ALA A 561 -22.81 4.35 11.61
C ALA A 561 -21.87 4.73 12.77
N ALA A 562 -22.11 4.18 13.97
CA ALA A 562 -21.23 4.35 15.13
C ALA A 562 -19.83 3.78 14.87
N LEU A 563 -19.75 2.56 14.32
CA LEU A 563 -18.48 1.95 13.92
C LEU A 563 -17.75 2.79 12.86
N ALA A 564 -18.47 3.28 11.85
CA ALA A 564 -17.91 4.17 10.84
C ALA A 564 -17.36 5.48 11.45
N GLY A 565 -18.04 6.01 12.47
CA GLY A 565 -17.58 7.16 13.24
C GLY A 565 -16.28 6.91 14.00
N LEU A 566 -16.18 5.77 14.71
CA LEU A 566 -14.95 5.38 15.42
C LEU A 566 -13.78 5.22 14.44
N ILE A 567 -14.00 4.59 13.29
CA ILE A 567 -13.00 4.42 12.23
C ILE A 567 -12.56 5.77 11.69
N HIS A 568 -13.49 6.70 11.46
CA HIS A 568 -13.19 8.03 10.95
C HIS A 568 -12.35 8.85 11.93
N VAL A 569 -12.75 8.88 13.21
CA VAL A 569 -12.02 9.61 14.26
C VAL A 569 -10.64 9.02 14.51
N ALA A 570 -10.49 7.70 14.33
CA ALA A 570 -9.19 7.03 14.41
C ALA A 570 -8.34 7.14 13.12
N GLU A 571 -8.79 7.88 12.09
CA GLU A 571 -8.12 8.03 10.79
C GLU A 571 -7.87 6.69 10.04
N LEU A 572 -8.70 5.68 10.31
CA LEU A 572 -8.66 4.38 9.64
C LEU A 572 -9.48 4.34 8.34
N ASP A 573 -10.18 5.44 8.03
CA ASP A 573 -10.96 5.62 6.80
C ASP A 573 -10.09 5.49 5.53
N SER A 574 -8.84 5.95 5.58
CA SER A 574 -7.87 5.82 4.49
C SER A 574 -7.56 4.36 4.14
N VAL A 575 -7.60 3.46 5.13
CA VAL A 575 -7.40 2.03 4.96
C VAL A 575 -8.71 1.39 4.53
N LEU A 576 -9.84 1.74 5.18
CA LEU A 576 -11.17 1.15 4.91
C LEU A 576 -11.63 1.46 3.48
N LEU A 577 -11.44 2.71 3.06
CA LEU A 577 -11.81 3.26 1.77
C LEU A 577 -10.59 3.40 0.84
N ALA A 578 -9.58 2.54 1.00
CA ALA A 578 -8.44 2.51 0.09
C ALA A 578 -8.95 2.34 -1.36
N GLY A 579 -8.53 3.26 -2.25
CA GLY A 579 -8.98 3.29 -3.64
C GLY A 579 -10.43 3.76 -3.85
N ALA A 580 -11.12 4.30 -2.85
CA ALA A 580 -12.46 4.87 -3.02
C ALA A 580 -12.41 6.27 -3.66
N GLU A 581 -13.36 6.51 -4.56
CA GLU A 581 -13.58 7.82 -5.20
C GLU A 581 -14.01 8.88 -4.19
N ARG A 582 -13.84 10.15 -4.55
CA ARG A 582 -14.17 11.31 -3.71
C ARG A 582 -15.63 11.30 -3.17
N PRO A 583 -16.66 10.92 -3.97
CA PRO A 583 -18.04 10.89 -3.50
C PRO A 583 -18.30 9.92 -2.33
N VAL A 584 -17.56 8.82 -2.25
CA VAL A 584 -17.71 7.83 -1.16
C VAL A 584 -17.22 8.40 0.17
N ARG A 585 -16.16 9.22 0.13
CA ARG A 585 -15.65 9.90 1.34
C ARG A 585 -16.58 11.02 1.79
N GLU A 586 -17.16 11.75 0.83
CA GLU A 586 -18.19 12.75 1.12
C GLU A 586 -19.47 12.11 1.69
N HIS A 587 -19.83 10.91 1.22
CA HIS A 587 -20.93 10.14 1.78
C HIS A 587 -20.69 9.76 3.26
N LEU A 588 -19.49 9.28 3.60
CA LEU A 588 -19.11 9.00 4.99
C LEU A 588 -19.27 10.25 5.88
N ALA A 589 -18.76 11.40 5.44
CA ALA A 589 -18.94 12.66 6.16
C ALA A 589 -20.42 13.03 6.34
N GLY A 590 -21.25 12.81 5.30
CA GLY A 590 -22.70 13.02 5.36
C GLY A 590 -23.43 12.04 6.29
N VAL A 591 -22.97 10.80 6.43
CA VAL A 591 -23.51 9.84 7.41
C VAL A 591 -23.21 10.31 8.84
N LEU A 592 -21.99 10.78 9.11
CA LEU A 592 -21.62 11.26 10.44
C LEU A 592 -22.44 12.49 10.86
N GLN A 593 -22.71 13.41 9.93
CA GLN A 593 -23.57 14.57 10.17
C GLN A 593 -25.04 14.22 10.46
N ARG A 594 -25.50 13.05 10.00
CA ARG A 594 -26.88 12.55 10.23
C ARG A 594 -27.00 11.61 11.43
N THR A 595 -25.89 11.23 12.06
CA THR A 595 -25.89 10.37 13.25
C THR A 595 -26.52 11.13 14.43
N ALA A 596 -27.19 10.44 15.35
CA ALA A 596 -27.87 11.08 16.49
C ALA A 596 -26.92 11.99 17.31
N SER A 597 -27.41 13.14 17.77
CA SER A 597 -26.63 14.16 18.46
C SER A 597 -25.75 13.67 19.62
N PRO A 598 -26.19 12.72 20.48
CA PRO A 598 -25.33 12.17 21.54
C PRO A 598 -24.06 11.49 21.02
N LEU A 599 -24.15 10.75 19.92
CA LEU A 599 -23.01 10.07 19.30
C LEU A 599 -22.07 11.07 18.61
N GLN A 600 -22.59 12.16 18.04
CA GLN A 600 -21.77 13.21 17.46
C GLN A 600 -20.89 13.90 18.53
N LEU A 601 -21.46 14.19 19.70
CA LEU A 601 -20.69 14.78 20.80
C LEU A 601 -19.56 13.85 21.26
N LEU A 602 -19.87 12.56 21.45
CA LEU A 602 -18.89 11.56 21.85
C LEU A 602 -17.76 11.45 20.82
N LEU A 603 -18.08 11.40 19.53
CA LEU A 603 -17.10 11.37 18.45
C LEU A 603 -16.26 12.67 18.39
N ALA A 604 -16.87 13.83 18.60
CA ALA A 604 -16.17 15.12 18.59
C ALA A 604 -15.20 15.27 19.78
N GLU A 605 -15.60 14.85 20.99
CA GLU A 605 -14.70 14.83 22.16
C GLU A 605 -13.56 13.81 21.96
N THR A 606 -13.86 12.64 21.39
CA THR A 606 -12.84 11.64 21.02
C THR A 606 -11.82 12.23 20.04
N GLN A 607 -12.28 12.91 18.99
CA GLN A 607 -11.43 13.56 18.00
C GLN A 607 -10.60 14.69 18.62
N THR A 608 -11.17 15.43 19.57
CA THR A 608 -10.46 16.50 20.28
C THR A 608 -9.30 15.95 21.12
N ILE A 609 -9.53 14.86 21.87
CA ILE A 609 -8.49 14.18 22.65
C ILE A 609 -7.37 13.66 21.74
N LEU A 610 -7.72 13.05 20.60
CA LEU A 610 -6.73 12.56 19.63
C LEU A 610 -5.96 13.69 18.93
N GLY A 611 -6.63 14.82 18.63
CA GLY A 611 -6.04 15.97 17.94
C GLY A 611 -5.13 16.84 18.81
N ALA A 612 -5.43 16.98 20.10
CA ALA A 612 -4.58 17.72 21.05
C ALA A 612 -3.15 17.14 21.14
N ASP A 613 -3.02 15.82 20.95
CA ASP A 613 -1.76 15.07 21.01
C ASP A 613 -0.89 15.28 19.74
N VAL A 614 -1.49 15.68 18.62
CA VAL A 614 -0.79 16.05 17.37
C VAL A 614 -0.22 17.47 17.45
N LEU A 615 -0.88 18.36 18.20
CA LEU A 615 -0.46 19.76 18.44
C LEU A 615 0.58 19.88 19.57
N ALA A 616 0.45 19.11 20.66
CA ALA A 616 1.39 19.10 21.79
C ALA A 616 2.81 18.62 21.44
N ARG A 617 3.00 18.02 20.26
CA ARG A 617 4.31 17.56 19.74
C ARG A 617 4.92 18.46 18.67
N ARG A 618 4.29 19.60 18.37
CA ARG A 618 4.80 20.62 17.44
C ARG A 618 5.38 21.86 18.14
N ILE A 619 5.37 21.89 19.48
CA ILE A 619 5.99 22.93 20.30
C ILE A 619 7.36 22.44 20.78
#